data_AF-A0AAP2RYN9-F1
#
_entry.id   AF-A0AAP2RYN9-F1
#
_cell.length_a   1.000
_cell.length_b   1.000
_cell.length_c   1.000
_cell.angle_alpha   90.00
_cell.angle_beta   90.00
_cell.angle_gamma   90.00
#
_symmetry.space_group_name_H-M   'P 1'
#
loop_
_entity.id
_entity.type
_entity.pdbx_description
1 polymer ?
#
loop_
_entity_poly.entity_id
_entity_poly.type
_entity_poly.pdbx_seq_one_letter_code
_entity_poly.pdbx_strand_id
1 'polypeptide(L)'
;MTSLRNALLGSLLLCSAAQAAPQHALTLYNEPPKYPADFKHTDYVNPDAPKGGTFRESSLTGFDSFNPFISKGVPADNIGLIYDTLATQSLDEPFTEYGLVAGKIEKAPDNSWVRFYLRPEARFHDGHPIRAEDVVFSFQTLIKDGTPLYRTYYADVDEVIAEDPLRVLFKFKRTNNRELPLI
;
A
#
# COMPACT_ATOMS: atom_id res chain seq x y z
N MET A 1 -21.80 -67.01 9.93
CA MET A 1 -21.82 -66.16 8.73
C MET A 1 -22.77 -65.00 8.98
N THR A 2 -22.28 -63.94 9.62
CA THR A 2 -23.05 -62.72 9.93
C THR A 2 -22.22 -61.53 9.48
N SER A 3 -22.80 -60.78 8.54
CA SER A 3 -22.17 -59.75 7.71
C SER A 3 -21.92 -58.45 8.47
N LEU A 4 -20.68 -57.96 8.44
CA LEU A 4 -20.29 -56.63 8.93
C LEU A 4 -20.65 -55.58 7.85
N ARG A 5 -21.55 -54.64 8.15
CA ARG A 5 -21.86 -53.49 7.28
C ARG A 5 -20.87 -52.37 7.60
N ASN A 6 -19.90 -52.14 6.72
CA ASN A 6 -19.05 -50.95 6.76
C ASN A 6 -19.83 -49.75 6.21
N ALA A 7 -20.09 -48.75 7.06
CA ALA A 7 -20.55 -47.43 6.66
C ALA A 7 -19.31 -46.54 6.44
N LEU A 8 -19.03 -46.20 5.18
CA LEU A 8 -18.07 -45.14 4.85
C LEU A 8 -18.78 -43.78 4.96
N LEU A 9 -18.43 -43.00 5.98
CA LEU A 9 -18.70 -41.56 5.99
C LEU A 9 -17.66 -40.86 5.09
N GLY A 10 -18.12 -40.31 3.97
CA GLY A 10 -17.31 -39.43 3.13
C GLY A 10 -17.17 -38.05 3.78
N SER A 11 -15.96 -37.70 4.20
CA SER A 11 -15.62 -36.36 4.66
C SER A 11 -15.50 -35.43 3.44
N LEU A 12 -16.46 -34.52 3.25
CA LEU A 12 -16.31 -33.41 2.30
C LEU A 12 -15.24 -32.46 2.84
N LEU A 13 -14.05 -32.48 2.24
CA LEU A 13 -13.07 -31.42 2.36
C LEU A 13 -13.62 -30.18 1.64
N LEU A 14 -14.17 -29.24 2.40
CA LEU A 14 -14.39 -27.88 1.95
C LEU A 14 -13.00 -27.25 1.73
N CYS A 15 -12.49 -27.33 0.51
CA CYS A 15 -11.44 -26.44 0.04
C CYS A 15 -12.01 -25.02 0.04
N SER A 16 -11.81 -24.28 1.12
CA SER A 16 -11.93 -22.83 1.09
C SER A 16 -10.87 -22.32 0.12
N ALA A 17 -11.27 -22.03 -1.12
CA ALA A 17 -10.45 -21.22 -2.00
C ALA A 17 -10.18 -19.91 -1.26
N ALA A 18 -8.90 -19.64 -0.98
CA ALA A 18 -8.48 -18.35 -0.45
C ALA A 18 -8.76 -17.31 -1.56
N GLN A 19 -9.96 -16.73 -1.52
CA GLN A 19 -10.35 -15.70 -2.47
C GLN A 19 -9.60 -14.44 -2.07
N ALA A 20 -8.71 -13.96 -2.94
CA ALA A 20 -8.19 -12.60 -2.85
C ALA A 20 -9.39 -11.65 -2.89
N ALA A 21 -9.69 -11.02 -1.76
CA ALA A 21 -10.76 -10.05 -1.64
C ALA A 21 -10.12 -8.70 -1.31
N PRO A 22 -10.61 -7.58 -1.90
CA PRO A 22 -10.13 -6.26 -1.53
C PRO A 22 -10.38 -5.95 -0.05
N GLN A 23 -9.33 -5.58 0.67
CA GLN A 23 -9.34 -5.25 2.10
C GLN A 23 -8.94 -3.79 2.32
N HIS A 24 -9.34 -3.19 3.46
CA HIS A 24 -8.97 -1.81 3.82
C HIS A 24 -7.52 -1.69 4.32
N ALA A 25 -6.93 -2.81 4.72
CA ALA A 25 -5.59 -2.91 5.23
C ALA A 25 -4.93 -4.22 4.80
N LEU A 26 -3.61 -4.23 4.76
CA LEU A 26 -2.81 -5.41 4.48
C LEU A 26 -1.76 -5.61 5.59
N THR A 27 -1.74 -6.80 6.18
CA THR A 27 -0.77 -7.22 7.19
C THR A 27 0.27 -8.15 6.57
N LEU A 28 1.50 -8.13 7.10
CA LEU A 28 2.58 -8.99 6.59
C LEU A 28 2.28 -10.49 6.78
N TYR A 29 1.68 -10.86 7.91
CA TYR A 29 1.43 -12.27 8.27
C TYR A 29 0.01 -12.77 7.98
N ASN A 30 -0.83 -11.96 7.33
CA ASN A 30 -2.26 -12.23 7.06
C ASN A 30 -3.11 -12.40 8.34
N GLU A 31 -2.62 -11.91 9.47
CA GLU A 31 -3.39 -11.71 10.69
C GLU A 31 -4.43 -10.60 10.49
N PRO A 32 -5.55 -10.61 11.24
CA PRO A 32 -6.47 -9.48 11.24
C PRO A 32 -5.74 -8.19 11.65
N PRO A 33 -5.93 -7.08 10.92
CA PRO A 33 -5.36 -5.78 11.30
C PRO A 33 -5.96 -5.31 12.63
N LYS A 34 -5.22 -4.52 13.41
CA LYS A 34 -5.69 -3.96 14.68
C LYS A 34 -6.97 -3.14 14.52
N TYR A 35 -7.03 -2.29 13.48
CA TYR A 35 -8.16 -1.40 13.25
C TYR A 35 -9.18 -2.02 12.27
N PRO A 36 -10.48 -2.08 12.65
CA PRO A 36 -11.53 -2.61 11.77
C PRO A 36 -11.79 -1.69 10.58
N ALA A 37 -12.46 -2.17 9.54
CA ALA A 37 -12.67 -1.42 8.29
C ALA A 37 -13.40 -0.07 8.44
N ASP A 38 -14.15 0.12 9.52
CA ASP A 38 -14.96 1.30 9.80
C ASP A 38 -14.34 2.26 10.84
N PHE A 39 -13.12 1.97 11.31
CA PHE A 39 -12.37 2.80 12.26
C PHE A 39 -12.29 4.26 11.80
N LYS A 40 -12.27 5.19 12.77
CA LYS A 40 -12.28 6.64 12.50
C LYS A 40 -10.93 7.30 12.72
N HIS A 41 -10.11 6.71 13.57
CA HIS A 41 -8.79 7.19 13.93
C HIS A 41 -8.01 6.03 14.53
N THR A 42 -6.69 6.16 14.55
CA THR A 42 -5.81 5.25 15.27
C THR A 42 -5.81 5.57 16.77
N ASP A 43 -5.28 4.67 17.60
CA ASP A 43 -5.24 4.87 19.06
C ASP A 43 -4.19 5.90 19.49
N TYR A 44 -3.21 6.16 18.62
CA TYR A 44 -2.08 7.05 18.89
C TYR A 44 -2.31 8.50 18.46
N VAL A 45 -3.54 8.87 18.09
CA VAL A 45 -3.89 10.25 17.75
C VAL A 45 -4.91 10.83 18.73
N ASN A 46 -4.88 12.15 18.89
CA ASN A 46 -5.95 12.88 19.55
C ASN A 46 -7.02 13.26 18.49
N PRO A 47 -8.21 12.64 18.46
CA PRO A 47 -9.25 12.98 17.49
C PRO A 47 -9.78 14.42 17.67
N ASP A 48 -9.68 14.96 18.88
CA ASP A 48 -10.11 16.33 19.22
C ASP A 48 -8.95 17.34 19.14
N ALA A 49 -7.87 17.00 18.41
CA ALA A 49 -6.72 17.89 18.25
C ALA A 49 -7.16 19.26 17.68
N PRO A 50 -6.88 20.38 18.39
CA PRO A 50 -7.20 21.72 17.91
C PRO A 50 -6.60 21.97 16.52
N LYS A 51 -7.39 22.57 15.63
CA LYS A 51 -6.95 22.91 14.27
C LYS A 51 -6.61 24.39 14.18
N GLY A 52 -5.47 24.70 13.55
CA GLY A 52 -4.98 26.06 13.34
C GLY A 52 -3.66 26.37 14.06
N GLY A 53 -3.23 27.62 13.96
CA GLY A 53 -1.94 28.09 14.48
C GLY A 53 -0.80 27.93 13.47
N THR A 54 0.43 28.20 13.93
CA THR A 54 1.65 28.08 13.12
C THR A 54 2.66 27.22 13.87
N PHE A 55 3.01 26.07 13.30
CA PHE A 55 4.16 25.29 13.72
C PHE A 55 5.42 25.94 13.16
N ARG A 56 6.40 26.24 14.02
CA ARG A 56 7.68 26.83 13.62
C ARG A 56 8.80 25.89 14.05
N GLU A 57 9.55 25.41 13.07
CA GLU A 57 10.67 24.51 13.26
C GLU A 57 11.94 25.13 12.67
N SER A 58 13.08 24.84 13.29
CA SER A 58 14.40 25.21 12.77
C SER A 58 15.03 24.03 12.06
N SER A 59 15.64 24.27 10.89
CA SER A 59 16.53 23.31 10.26
C SER A 59 17.98 23.61 10.59
N LEU A 60 18.80 22.58 10.74
CA LEU A 60 20.24 22.70 10.96
C LEU A 60 21.02 22.88 9.64
N THR A 61 20.41 22.56 8.49
CA THR A 61 21.06 22.59 7.17
C THR A 61 20.22 23.37 6.16
N GLY A 62 20.88 23.91 5.13
CA GLY A 62 20.17 24.53 3.99
C GLY A 62 19.64 23.49 3.01
N PHE A 63 18.70 23.89 2.16
CA PHE A 63 18.23 23.11 1.02
C PHE A 63 18.51 23.86 -0.30
N ASP A 64 18.58 23.12 -1.41
CA ASP A 64 18.71 23.69 -2.76
C ASP A 64 17.69 23.10 -3.77
N SER A 65 16.78 22.24 -3.30
CA SER A 65 15.75 21.60 -4.13
C SER A 65 14.42 21.40 -3.39
N PHE A 66 13.32 21.38 -4.16
CA PHE A 66 11.98 20.97 -3.69
C PHE A 66 11.56 19.59 -4.23
N ASN A 67 12.45 18.90 -4.95
CA ASN A 67 12.21 17.54 -5.42
C ASN A 67 12.95 16.54 -4.50
N PRO A 68 12.25 15.75 -3.67
CA PRO A 68 12.88 14.79 -2.76
C PRO A 68 13.38 13.52 -3.43
N PHE A 69 13.09 13.31 -4.72
CA PHE A 69 13.36 12.06 -5.42
C PHE A 69 14.67 12.06 -6.22
N ILE A 70 15.48 13.13 -6.10
CA ILE A 70 16.68 13.37 -6.90
C ILE A 70 17.95 12.77 -6.30
N SER A 71 18.88 12.37 -7.17
CA SER A 71 20.19 11.84 -6.76
C SER A 71 21.17 12.91 -6.26
N LYS A 72 20.96 14.18 -6.63
CA LYS A 72 21.89 15.29 -6.36
C LYS A 72 21.11 16.52 -5.92
N GLY A 73 21.57 17.14 -4.83
CA GLY A 73 20.91 18.27 -4.17
C GLY A 73 20.45 17.87 -2.77
N VAL A 74 20.07 18.86 -1.97
CA VAL A 74 19.51 18.69 -0.64
C VAL A 74 18.03 19.11 -0.71
N PRO A 75 17.08 18.16 -0.58
CA PRO A 75 15.68 18.51 -0.56
C PRO A 75 15.31 19.29 0.70
N ALA A 76 14.32 20.17 0.59
CA ALA A 76 13.79 20.90 1.74
C ALA A 76 13.23 19.96 2.81
N ASP A 77 13.49 20.28 4.07
CA ASP A 77 12.89 19.57 5.21
C ASP A 77 11.36 19.58 5.11
N ASN A 78 10.73 18.50 5.54
CA ASN A 78 9.27 18.31 5.53
C ASN A 78 8.60 18.39 4.14
N ILE A 79 9.36 18.43 3.03
CA ILE A 79 8.78 18.44 1.68
C ILE A 79 7.97 17.17 1.37
N GLY A 80 8.17 16.08 2.13
CA GLY A 80 7.35 14.88 2.04
C GLY A 80 5.87 15.12 2.36
N LEU A 81 5.53 16.15 3.15
CA LEU A 81 4.15 16.43 3.56
C LEU A 81 3.21 16.83 2.41
N ILE A 82 3.74 17.14 1.22
CA ILE A 82 2.93 17.44 0.03
C ILE A 82 2.76 16.25 -0.92
N TYR A 83 3.33 15.08 -0.58
CA TYR A 83 3.19 13.85 -1.34
C TYR A 83 2.45 12.81 -0.51
N ASP A 84 1.46 12.16 -1.11
CA ASP A 84 0.75 11.03 -0.51
C ASP A 84 1.20 9.70 -1.12
N THR A 85 1.14 8.64 -0.32
CA THR A 85 1.34 7.24 -0.72
C THR A 85 0.02 6.54 -1.04
N LEU A 86 0.09 5.34 -1.62
CA LEU A 86 -1.11 4.52 -1.85
C LEU A 86 -1.72 4.01 -0.55
N ALA A 87 -0.87 3.58 0.39
CA ALA A 87 -1.21 3.14 1.72
C ALA A 87 -0.26 3.77 2.74
N THR A 88 -0.65 3.78 4.01
CA THR A 88 0.13 4.31 5.12
C THR A 88 0.35 3.23 6.17
N GLN A 89 1.61 3.11 6.60
CA GLN A 89 1.98 2.18 7.65
C GLN A 89 1.42 2.64 9.00
N SER A 90 0.92 1.68 9.79
CA SER A 90 0.55 1.94 11.18
C SER A 90 1.78 2.07 12.09
N LEU A 91 1.74 3.01 13.03
CA LEU A 91 2.81 3.25 14.01
C LEU A 91 2.74 2.34 15.25
N ASP A 92 1.65 1.59 15.41
CA ASP A 92 1.41 0.74 16.58
C ASP A 92 1.08 -0.71 16.24
N GLU A 93 1.47 -1.13 15.03
CA GLU A 93 1.46 -2.53 14.58
C GLU A 93 2.82 -2.89 13.97
N PRO A 94 3.24 -4.17 13.98
CA PRO A 94 4.55 -4.58 13.49
C PRO A 94 4.79 -4.24 12.01
N PHE A 95 3.82 -4.57 11.15
CA PHE A 95 3.85 -4.26 9.71
C PHE A 95 2.43 -4.38 9.13
N THR A 96 1.70 -3.27 9.18
CA THR A 96 0.34 -3.16 8.64
C THR A 96 0.21 -1.87 7.83
N GLU A 97 -0.24 -2.00 6.59
CA GLU A 97 -0.54 -0.88 5.68
C GLU A 97 -2.05 -0.64 5.62
N TYR A 98 -2.51 0.58 5.89
CA TYR A 98 -3.91 1.00 5.74
C TYR A 98 -4.08 1.86 4.51
N GLY A 99 -5.22 1.73 3.82
CA GLY A 99 -5.50 2.50 2.61
C GLY A 99 -5.47 4.03 2.82
N LEU A 100 -4.65 4.73 2.03
CA LEU A 100 -4.57 6.20 1.96
C LEU A 100 -5.21 6.68 0.64
N VAL A 101 -4.42 6.95 -0.41
CA VAL A 101 -4.93 7.25 -1.76
C VAL A 101 -5.69 6.04 -2.32
N ALA A 102 -5.21 4.83 -2.05
CA ALA A 102 -5.95 3.61 -2.29
C ALA A 102 -6.90 3.34 -1.11
N GLY A 103 -8.20 3.20 -1.37
CA GLY A 103 -9.18 2.85 -0.34
C GLY A 103 -9.23 1.36 -0.03
N LYS A 104 -8.76 0.52 -0.96
CA LYS A 104 -8.67 -0.94 -0.79
C LYS A 104 -7.40 -1.50 -1.45
N ILE A 105 -6.93 -2.60 -0.90
CA ILE A 105 -5.76 -3.35 -1.34
C ILE A 105 -6.20 -4.81 -1.51
N GLU A 106 -5.86 -5.40 -2.64
CA GLU A 106 -6.08 -6.83 -2.91
C GLU A 106 -4.76 -7.43 -3.32
N LYS A 107 -4.37 -8.57 -2.75
CA LYS A 107 -3.15 -9.28 -3.16
C LYS A 107 -3.44 -10.73 -3.51
N ALA A 108 -2.59 -11.27 -4.37
CA ALA A 108 -2.62 -12.69 -4.70
C ALA A 108 -2.34 -13.55 -3.46
N PRO A 109 -2.97 -14.73 -3.29
CA PRO A 109 -2.66 -15.65 -2.20
C PRO A 109 -1.20 -16.13 -2.21
N ASP A 110 -0.55 -16.13 -3.38
CA ASP A 110 0.86 -16.49 -3.58
C ASP A 110 1.80 -15.27 -3.59
N ASN A 111 1.31 -14.06 -3.31
CA ASN A 111 2.06 -12.81 -3.41
C ASN A 111 2.68 -12.54 -4.80
N SER A 112 2.09 -13.05 -5.89
CA SER A 112 2.55 -12.75 -7.26
C SER A 112 2.15 -11.36 -7.77
N TRP A 113 1.15 -10.73 -7.15
CA TRP A 113 0.68 -9.40 -7.50
C TRP A 113 -0.02 -8.71 -6.32
N VAL A 114 -0.10 -7.38 -6.40
CA VAL A 114 -0.97 -6.54 -5.57
C VAL A 114 -1.72 -5.55 -6.44
N ARG A 115 -2.99 -5.32 -6.13
CA ARG A 115 -3.88 -4.38 -6.78
C ARG A 115 -4.35 -3.34 -5.78
N PHE A 116 -4.25 -2.09 -6.17
CA PHE A 116 -4.76 -0.96 -5.40
C PHE A 116 -6.01 -0.40 -6.07
N TYR A 117 -7.02 -0.15 -5.25
CA TYR A 117 -8.28 0.49 -5.65
C TYR A 117 -8.26 1.92 -5.17
N LEU A 118 -8.07 2.86 -6.08
CA LEU A 118 -7.96 4.29 -5.77
C LEU A 118 -9.31 4.86 -5.31
N ARG A 119 -9.25 5.79 -4.37
CA ARG A 119 -10.41 6.57 -3.92
C ARG A 119 -10.88 7.50 -5.04
N PRO A 120 -12.16 7.45 -5.47
CA PRO A 120 -12.68 8.39 -6.47
C PRO A 120 -12.64 9.84 -6.00
N GLU A 121 -12.53 10.09 -4.70
CA GLU A 121 -12.36 11.40 -4.06
C GLU A 121 -10.91 11.90 -4.00
N ALA A 122 -9.90 11.07 -4.30
CA ALA A 122 -8.49 11.47 -4.23
C ALA A 122 -8.14 12.50 -5.31
N ARG A 123 -7.56 13.63 -4.91
CA ARG A 123 -7.30 14.78 -5.78
C ARG A 123 -5.91 15.36 -5.49
N PHE A 124 -5.24 15.81 -6.53
CA PHE A 124 -4.11 16.71 -6.38
C PHE A 124 -4.58 18.07 -5.81
N HIS A 125 -3.64 18.86 -5.31
CA HIS A 125 -3.92 20.18 -4.71
C HIS A 125 -4.57 21.18 -5.68
N ASP A 126 -4.43 20.97 -6.99
CA ASP A 126 -5.06 21.76 -8.04
C ASP A 126 -6.48 21.29 -8.42
N GLY A 127 -6.96 20.22 -7.79
CA GLY A 127 -8.28 19.64 -8.01
C GLY A 127 -8.35 18.58 -9.11
N HIS A 128 -7.25 18.22 -9.79
CA HIS A 128 -7.27 17.10 -10.71
C HIS A 128 -7.42 15.76 -9.96
N PRO A 129 -8.22 14.81 -10.47
CA PRO A 129 -8.34 13.48 -9.86
C PRO A 129 -7.03 12.72 -9.97
N ILE A 130 -6.63 12.06 -8.89
CA ILE A 130 -5.55 11.07 -8.92
C ILE A 130 -6.09 9.81 -9.59
N ARG A 131 -5.36 9.32 -10.60
CA ARG A 131 -5.72 8.15 -11.40
C ARG A 131 -4.62 7.09 -11.40
N ALA A 132 -4.97 5.89 -11.84
CA ALA A 132 -4.03 4.77 -11.93
C ALA A 132 -2.85 5.09 -12.86
N GLU A 133 -3.08 5.91 -13.90
CA GLU A 133 -2.04 6.37 -14.81
C GLU A 133 -0.98 7.25 -14.10
N ASP A 134 -1.37 8.03 -13.09
CA ASP A 134 -0.44 8.84 -12.29
C ASP A 134 0.48 7.97 -11.43
N VAL A 135 -0.04 6.83 -10.95
CA VAL A 135 0.73 5.84 -10.19
C VAL A 135 1.75 5.16 -11.09
N VAL A 136 1.32 4.72 -12.28
CA VAL A 136 2.20 4.12 -13.30
C VAL A 136 3.29 5.12 -13.70
N PHE A 137 2.92 6.37 -13.96
CA PHE A 137 3.86 7.45 -14.27
C PHE A 137 4.87 7.68 -13.14
N SER A 138 4.42 7.74 -11.89
CA SER A 138 5.28 7.93 -10.72
C SER A 138 6.29 6.80 -10.60
N PHE A 139 5.83 5.55 -10.69
CA PHE A 139 6.71 4.38 -10.66
C PHE A 139 7.76 4.45 -11.77
N GLN A 140 7.35 4.64 -13.02
CA GLN A 140 8.26 4.71 -14.16
C GLN A 140 9.28 5.85 -14.03
N THR A 141 8.85 7.01 -13.52
CA THR A 141 9.72 8.16 -13.29
C THR A 141 10.74 7.89 -12.20
N LEU A 142 10.34 7.29 -11.08
CA LEU A 142 11.26 6.94 -9.99
C LEU A 142 12.30 5.91 -10.44
N ILE A 143 11.91 4.90 -11.22
CA ILE A 143 12.84 3.91 -11.78
C ILE A 143 13.80 4.55 -12.79
N LYS A 144 13.31 5.44 -13.64
CA LYS A 144 14.10 6.02 -14.72
C LYS A 144 15.03 7.13 -14.24
N ASP A 145 14.51 8.08 -13.47
CA ASP A 145 15.14 9.36 -13.18
C ASP A 145 15.35 9.61 -11.67
N GLY A 146 14.74 8.78 -10.81
CA GLY A 146 14.89 8.88 -9.36
C GLY A 146 16.27 8.44 -8.84
N THR A 147 16.47 8.58 -7.52
CA THR A 147 17.66 8.04 -6.84
C THR A 147 17.89 6.55 -7.18
N PRO A 148 19.14 6.07 -7.19
CA PRO A 148 19.42 4.65 -7.41
C PRO A 148 18.71 3.71 -6.43
N LEU A 149 18.33 4.20 -5.24
CA LEU A 149 17.61 3.44 -4.24
C LEU A 149 16.28 2.91 -4.79
N TYR A 150 15.54 3.68 -5.59
CA TYR A 150 14.25 3.23 -6.15
C TYR A 150 14.39 2.02 -7.07
N ARG A 151 15.44 1.98 -7.91
CA ARG A 151 15.69 0.82 -8.78
C ARG A 151 16.01 -0.43 -8.00
N THR A 152 16.75 -0.28 -6.90
CA THR A 152 17.09 -1.40 -6.00
C THR A 152 15.84 -1.86 -5.23
N TYR A 153 15.09 -0.91 -4.67
CA TYR A 153 13.92 -1.20 -3.84
C TYR A 153 12.81 -1.89 -4.63
N TYR A 154 12.54 -1.42 -5.85
CA TYR A 154 11.53 -1.99 -6.74
C TYR A 154 12.09 -2.99 -7.76
N ALA A 155 13.28 -3.56 -7.51
CA ALA A 155 13.93 -4.48 -8.45
C ALA A 155 13.11 -5.74 -8.74
N ASP A 156 12.28 -6.18 -7.78
CA ASP A 156 11.43 -7.37 -7.89
C ASP A 156 10.03 -7.06 -8.47
N VAL A 157 9.73 -5.80 -8.83
CA VAL A 157 8.53 -5.45 -9.60
C VAL A 157 8.79 -5.73 -11.07
N ASP A 158 7.89 -6.50 -11.69
CA ASP A 158 7.94 -6.87 -13.10
C ASP A 158 7.21 -5.84 -13.97
N GLU A 159 5.98 -5.51 -13.58
CA GLU A 159 5.09 -4.67 -14.37
C GLU A 159 4.15 -3.87 -13.45
N VAL A 160 3.85 -2.63 -13.85
CA VAL A 160 2.82 -1.79 -13.21
C VAL A 160 1.82 -1.36 -14.28
N ILE A 161 0.55 -1.67 -14.06
CA ILE A 161 -0.51 -1.57 -15.07
C ILE A 161 -1.66 -0.75 -14.50
N ALA A 162 -2.09 0.28 -15.22
CA ALA A 162 -3.39 0.90 -15.01
C ALA A 162 -4.45 0.00 -15.69
N GLU A 163 -5.17 -0.79 -14.90
CA GLU A 163 -6.24 -1.66 -15.42
C GLU A 163 -7.47 -0.84 -15.81
N ASP A 164 -7.73 0.22 -15.04
CA ASP A 164 -8.69 1.29 -15.35
C ASP A 164 -8.33 2.56 -14.54
N PRO A 165 -9.07 3.67 -14.67
CA PRO A 165 -8.70 4.94 -14.03
C PRO A 165 -8.58 4.91 -12.49
N LEU A 166 -9.13 3.89 -11.82
CA LEU A 166 -9.12 3.74 -10.36
C LEU A 166 -8.51 2.39 -9.90
N ARG A 167 -7.93 1.61 -10.80
CA ARG A 167 -7.30 0.32 -10.46
C ARG A 167 -5.91 0.22 -11.06
N VAL A 168 -4.93 0.04 -10.18
CA VAL A 168 -3.53 -0.18 -10.56
C VAL A 168 -3.07 -1.54 -10.03
N LEU A 169 -2.46 -2.33 -10.90
CA LEU A 169 -1.91 -3.66 -10.62
C LEU A 169 -0.39 -3.61 -10.69
N PHE A 170 0.26 -4.09 -9.64
CA PHE A 170 1.70 -4.39 -9.61
C PHE A 170 1.87 -5.90 -9.70
N LYS A 171 2.64 -6.36 -10.69
CA LYS A 171 3.06 -7.76 -10.82
C LYS A 171 4.51 -7.92 -10.38
N PHE A 172 4.82 -9.05 -9.77
CA PHE A 172 6.13 -9.30 -9.18
C PHE A 172 6.87 -10.42 -9.88
N LYS A 173 8.20 -10.29 -9.97
CA LYS A 173 9.10 -11.28 -10.58
C LYS A 173 9.20 -12.55 -9.74
N ARG A 174 8.93 -12.45 -8.44
CA ARG A 174 9.12 -13.51 -7.44
C ARG A 174 7.99 -13.45 -6.41
N THR A 175 7.61 -14.62 -5.91
CA THR A 175 6.52 -14.81 -4.93
C THR A 175 7.00 -15.02 -3.50
N ASN A 176 8.31 -15.20 -3.31
CA ASN A 176 8.90 -15.49 -2.00
C ASN A 176 9.05 -14.23 -1.12
N ASN A 177 8.94 -13.04 -1.69
CA ASN A 177 8.96 -11.79 -0.95
C ASN A 177 7.55 -11.41 -0.51
N ARG A 178 7.23 -11.63 0.77
CA ARG A 178 5.94 -11.32 1.38
C ARG A 178 5.71 -9.83 1.64
N GLU A 179 6.80 -9.05 1.68
CA GLU A 179 6.78 -7.62 1.97
C GLU A 179 6.45 -6.80 0.72
N LEU A 180 6.78 -7.30 -0.46
CA LEU A 180 6.61 -6.59 -1.74
C LEU A 180 5.18 -6.05 -2.01
N PRO A 181 4.09 -6.74 -1.63
CA PRO A 181 2.73 -6.18 -1.69
C PRO A 181 2.44 -5.00 -0.75
N LEU A 182 3.30 -4.73 0.25
CA LEU A 182 3.12 -3.71 1.28
C LEU A 182 4.00 -2.46 1.05
N ILE A 183 4.77 -2.39 -0.05
CA ILE A 183 5.78 -1.34 -0.30
C ILE A 183 5.68 -0.67 -1.67
#